data_AF-A0ABB0MV09-F1
#
_entry.id   AF-A0ABB0MV09-F1
#
_cell.length_a   1.000
_cell.length_b   1.000
_cell.length_c   1.000
_cell.angle_alpha   90.00
_cell.angle_beta   90.00
_cell.angle_gamma   90.00
#
_symmetry.space_group_name_H-M   'P 1'
#
loop_
_entity.id
_entity.type
_entity.pdbx_description
1 polymer ?
#
loop_
_entity_poly.entity_id
_entity_poly.type
_entity_poly.pdbx_seq_one_letter_code
_entity_poly.pdbx_strand_id
1 'polypeptide(L)' 'MAPKQDPKPKFQEGERVLCFHGPLLYEAKCVKVAIKDKQVKYFIHYSGWNKK' A
#
# COMPACT_ATOMS: atom_id res chain seq x y z
N MET A 1 -14.34 28.17 3.31
CA MET A 1 -13.12 27.31 3.31
C MET A 1 -13.54 25.90 2.95
N ALA A 2 -13.14 25.38 1.79
CA ALA A 2 -13.42 23.98 1.45
C ALA A 2 -12.62 23.05 2.40
N PRO A 3 -13.23 21.99 2.97
CA PRO A 3 -12.48 21.04 3.78
C PRO A 3 -11.41 20.39 2.90
N LYS A 4 -10.14 20.46 3.32
CA LYS A 4 -9.06 19.70 2.69
C LYS A 4 -9.34 18.22 2.95
N GLN A 5 -9.91 17.53 1.96
CA GLN A 5 -10.16 16.09 2.06
C GLN A 5 -8.84 15.35 2.21
N ASP A 6 -8.84 14.38 3.13
CA ASP A 6 -7.75 13.41 3.23
C ASP A 6 -7.60 12.62 1.92
N PRO A 7 -6.38 12.22 1.56
CA PRO A 7 -6.15 11.49 0.33
C PRO A 7 -6.86 10.14 0.36
N LYS A 8 -7.58 9.84 -0.71
CA LYS A 8 -8.25 8.54 -0.87
C LYS A 8 -7.23 7.45 -1.24
N PRO A 9 -7.21 6.31 -0.54
CA PRO A 9 -6.41 5.15 -0.94
C PRO A 9 -6.78 4.63 -2.33
N LYS A 10 -5.76 4.23 -3.09
CA LYS A 10 -5.90 3.63 -4.43
C LYS A 10 -6.10 2.13 -4.38
N PHE A 11 -5.49 1.46 -3.40
CA PHE A 11 -5.55 0.01 -3.22
C PHE A 11 -6.26 -0.33 -1.92
N GLN A 12 -6.83 -1.54 -1.86
CA GLN A 12 -7.56 -2.04 -0.70
C GLN A 12 -6.80 -3.16 0.00
N GLU A 13 -7.15 -3.40 1.26
CA GLU A 13 -6.64 -4.54 2.01
C GLU A 13 -7.06 -5.84 1.33
N GLY A 14 -6.14 -6.79 1.21
CA GLY A 14 -6.36 -8.04 0.51
C GLY A 14 -5.99 -8.01 -0.98
N GLU A 15 -5.84 -6.83 -1.58
CA GLU A 15 -5.60 -6.68 -3.01
C GLU A 15 -4.20 -7.15 -3.41
N ARG A 16 -4.11 -7.88 -4.52
CA ARG A 16 -2.84 -8.28 -5.14
C ARG A 16 -2.29 -7.10 -5.93
N VAL A 17 -1.06 -6.72 -5.63
CA VAL A 17 -0.42 -5.51 -6.18
C VAL A 17 0.97 -5.84 -6.71
N LEU A 18 1.47 -5.00 -7.61
CA LEU A 18 2.88 -4.97 -7.98
C LEU A 18 3.56 -3.84 -7.21
N CYS A 19 4.68 -4.13 -6.55
CA CYS A 19 5.41 -3.18 -5.72
C CYS A 19 6.83 -2.97 -6.25
N PHE A 20 7.25 -1.71 -6.36
CA PHE A 20 8.62 -1.38 -6.74
C PHE A 20 9.56 -1.55 -5.55
N HIS A 21 10.66 -2.29 -5.76
CA HIS A 21 11.80 -2.33 -4.87
C HIS A 21 13.05 -1.95 -5.68
N GLY A 22 13.43 -0.67 -5.59
CA GLY A 22 14.36 -0.08 -6.54
C GLY A 22 13.78 -0.08 -7.96
N PRO A 23 14.54 -0.50 -8.99
CA PRO A 23 14.06 -0.55 -10.38
C PRO A 23 13.19 -1.78 -10.70
N LEU A 24 13.07 -2.74 -9.77
CA LEU A 24 12.39 -4.02 -10.01
C LEU A 24 10.96 -4.01 -9.47
N LEU A 25 10.06 -4.71 -10.17
CA LEU A 25 8.70 -4.96 -9.72
C LEU A 25 8.59 -6.35 -9.10
N TYR A 26 8.03 -6.40 -7.90
CA TYR A 26 7.73 -7.63 -7.20
C TYR A 26 6.23 -7.78 -7.01
N GLU A 27 5.77 -9.01 -7.13
CA GLU A 27 4.42 -9.34 -6.78
C GLU A 27 4.23 -9.33 -5.26
N ALA A 28 3.13 -8.75 -4.79
CA ALA A 28 2.85 -8.62 -3.38
C ALA A 28 1.34 -8.53 -3.10
N LYS A 29 1.00 -8.53 -1.81
CA LYS A 29 -0.35 -8.31 -1.30
C LYS A 29 -0.39 -7.06 -0.42
N CYS A 30 -1.40 -6.22 -0.62
CA CYS A 30 -1.71 -5.15 0.32
C CYS A 30 -2.34 -5.77 1.57
N VAL A 31 -1.65 -5.68 2.70
CA VAL A 31 -2.10 -6.26 3.97
C VAL A 31 -2.90 -5.25 4.78
N LYS A 32 -2.48 -3.98 4.77
CA LYS A 32 -3.14 -2.91 5.54
C LYS A 32 -3.03 -1.58 4.82
N VAL A 33 -4.06 -0.74 4.95
CA VAL A 33 -4.05 0.64 4.46
C VAL A 33 -4.08 1.60 5.66
N ALA A 34 -3.18 2.58 5.68
CA ALA A 34 -3.14 3.60 6.72
C ALA A 34 -2.96 4.99 6.10
N ILE A 35 -3.74 5.97 6.55
CA ILE A 35 -3.52 7.38 6.21
C ILE A 35 -2.81 8.01 7.39
N LYS A 36 -1.56 8.44 7.20
CA LYS A 36 -0.75 9.11 8.22
C LYS A 36 -0.09 10.33 7.60
N ASP A 37 -0.11 11.46 8.32
CA ASP A 37 0.50 12.72 7.87
C ASP A 37 -0.01 13.19 6.49
N LYS A 38 -1.31 12.98 6.20
CA LYS A 38 -1.93 13.23 4.88
C LYS A 38 -1.27 12.46 3.73
N GLN A 39 -0.66 11.31 4.02
CA GLN A 39 -0.14 10.39 3.03
C GLN A 39 -0.76 9.01 3.23
N VAL A 40 -1.17 8.38 2.14
CA VAL A 40 -1.60 6.98 2.16
C VAL A 40 -0.36 6.09 2.17
N LYS A 41 -0.29 5.21 3.16
CA LYS A 41 0.75 4.19 3.31
C LYS A 41 0.10 2.83 3.22
N TYR A 42 0.75 1.92 2.53
CA TYR A 42 0.31 0.55 2.34
C TYR A 42 1.31 -0.38 3.03
N PHE A 43 0.81 -1.27 3.87
CA PHE A 43 1.61 -2.35 4.40
C PHE A 43 1.61 -3.48 3.37
N ILE A 44 2.79 -3.81 2.85
CA ILE A 44 2.97 -4.72 1.72
C ILE A 44 3.62 -6.02 2.22
N HIS A 45 3.07 -7.15 1.79
CA HIS A 45 3.69 -8.46 1.96
C HIS A 45 4.08 -9.03 0.59
N TYR A 46 5.38 -9.16 0.34
CA TYR A 46 5.89 -9.71 -0.92
C TYR A 46 5.54 -11.18 -1.06
N SER A 47 5.07 -11.57 -2.24
CA SER A 47 4.79 -12.97 -2.58
C SER A 47 6.08 -13.78 -2.50
N GLY A 48 6.05 -14.91 -1.78
CA GLY A 48 7.21 -15.79 -1.60
C GLY A 48 8.13 -15.43 -0.43
N TRP A 49 7.87 -14.35 0.30
CA TRP A 49 8.57 -14.08 1.56
C TRP A 49 7.88 -14.83 2.70
N ASN A 50 8.64 -15.55 3.52
CA ASN A 50 8.07 -16.28 4.65
C ASN A 50 7.33 -15.33 5.61
N LYS A 51 6.09 -15.70 5.97
CA LYS A 51 5.36 -15.12 7.11
C LYS A 51 6.04 -15.62 8.39
N LYS A 52 6.98 -14.85 8.96
CA LYS A 52 7.17 -14.90 10.41
C LYS A 52 6.24 -13.88 11.05
#